data_AF-A0A1E1XW85-F1
#
_entry.id   AF-A0A1E1XW85-F1
#
_cell.length_a   1.000
_cell.length_b   1.000
_cell.length_c   1.000
_cell.angle_alpha   90.00
_cell.angle_beta   90.00
_cell.angle_gamma   90.00
#
_symmetry.space_group_name_H-M   'P 1'
#
loop_
_entity.id
_entity.type
_entity.pdbx_description
1 polymer ?
#
loop_
_entity_poly.entity_id
_entity_poly.type
_entity_poly.pdbx_seq_one_letter_code
_entity_poly.pdbx_strand_id
1 'polypeptide(L)'
;MLNNNGPRYKRSKLERFMNRDIVWCIVILLVLCSVGAIGCAMWLRSYENRREVIFIPYEQENRYIPAVEGFIAFWTYIIILQVMIPLSLYVSIEIIKLGQVFHIHEDIELFDERSNRRLECRALNIPEELGQVQYIFSDKTGTLTENHMVFRRCTIGGRDYNHHHPSVSEAEENDIKIRSYGFGAKPSKDDTVFTLNPQLQRELSNMEYQLRMDGGGQQLFLSPESQRVQEFFLLMATCNTVIVSKYPHKDLMNSSGLYLNNGGTHPMSPDGYR
;
A
#
# COMPACT_ATOMS: atom_id res chain seq x y z
N MET A 1 -4.66 17.33 -12.81
CA MET A 1 -4.35 16.03 -13.45
C MET A 1 -5.67 15.40 -13.88
N LEU A 2 -5.86 15.11 -15.17
CA LEU A 2 -7.11 14.55 -15.72
C LEU A 2 -7.36 13.08 -15.31
N ASN A 3 -6.30 12.34 -14.98
CA ASN A 3 -6.40 10.94 -14.54
C ASN A 3 -6.55 10.76 -13.02
N ASN A 4 -6.52 11.85 -12.25
CA ASN A 4 -6.65 11.79 -10.79
C ASN A 4 -7.95 12.49 -10.37
N ASN A 5 -8.97 11.70 -10.02
CA ASN A 5 -10.26 12.20 -9.55
C ASN A 5 -10.28 12.55 -8.05
N GLY A 6 -9.11 12.62 -7.41
CA GLY A 6 -8.94 12.97 -6.01
C GLY A 6 -9.33 11.85 -5.03
N PRO A 7 -9.17 12.10 -3.71
CA PRO A 7 -9.48 11.12 -2.68
C PRO A 7 -10.98 10.81 -2.63
N ARG A 8 -11.36 9.54 -2.77
CA ARG A 8 -12.75 9.08 -2.56
C ARG A 8 -12.88 8.48 -1.16
N TYR A 9 -13.99 8.79 -0.50
CA TYR A 9 -14.33 8.16 0.77
C TYR A 9 -14.50 6.64 0.58
N LYS A 10 -13.73 5.87 1.35
CA LYS A 10 -13.78 4.40 1.35
C LYS A 10 -14.72 3.96 2.45
N ARG A 11 -15.57 2.97 2.18
CA ARG A 11 -16.46 2.34 3.19
C ARG A 11 -16.18 0.86 3.26
N SER A 12 -16.02 0.35 4.48
CA SER A 12 -15.84 -1.08 4.75
C SER A 12 -17.13 -1.86 4.47
N LYS A 13 -17.02 -3.14 4.12
CA LYS A 13 -18.17 -4.06 4.02
C LYS A 13 -18.81 -4.28 5.37
N LEU A 14 -18.02 -4.32 6.44
CA LEU A 14 -18.51 -4.47 7.81
C LEU A 14 -19.41 -3.28 8.19
N GLU A 15 -19.02 -2.05 7.81
CA GLU A 15 -19.82 -0.84 8.01
C GLU A 15 -21.18 -0.95 7.28
N ARG A 16 -21.19 -1.42 6.04
CA ARG A 16 -22.44 -1.61 5.27
C ARG A 16 -23.35 -2.67 5.88
N PHE A 17 -22.77 -3.74 6.41
CA PHE A 17 -23.50 -4.82 7.08
C PHE A 17 -24.12 -4.31 8.38
N MET A 18 -23.34 -3.65 9.22
CA MET A 18 -23.81 -3.03 10.46
C MET A 18 -24.95 -2.02 10.21
N ASN A 19 -24.82 -1.17 9.19
CA ASN A 19 -25.89 -0.23 8.84
C ASN A 19 -27.19 -0.95 8.44
N ARG A 20 -27.09 -2.09 7.75
CA ARG A 20 -28.26 -2.91 7.39
C ARG A 20 -28.90 -3.51 8.64
N ASP A 21 -28.11 -4.02 9.57
CA ASP A 21 -28.61 -4.59 10.82
C ASP A 21 -29.31 -3.54 11.68
N ILE A 22 -28.75 -2.32 11.76
CA ILE A 22 -29.38 -1.18 12.46
C ILE A 22 -30.76 -0.87 11.85
N VAL A 23 -30.88 -0.87 10.52
CA VAL A 23 -32.18 -0.67 9.86
C VAL A 23 -33.17 -1.77 10.23
N TRP A 24 -32.74 -3.04 10.27
CA TRP A 24 -33.59 -4.13 10.72
C TRP A 24 -34.00 -4.00 12.19
N CYS A 25 -33.08 -3.59 13.08
CA CYS A 25 -33.39 -3.30 14.48
C CYS A 25 -34.46 -2.22 14.62
N ILE A 26 -34.37 -1.13 13.84
CA ILE A 26 -35.38 -0.05 13.85
C ILE A 26 -36.75 -0.58 13.39
N VAL A 27 -36.79 -1.41 12.34
CA VAL A 27 -38.05 -2.01 11.87
C VAL A 27 -38.67 -2.90 12.93
N ILE A 28 -37.89 -3.79 13.55
CA ILE A 28 -38.37 -4.68 14.63
C ILE A 28 -38.84 -3.86 15.84
N LEU A 29 -38.12 -2.80 16.21
CA LEU A 29 -38.50 -1.88 17.27
C LEU A 29 -39.88 -1.26 16.99
N LEU A 30 -40.09 -0.69 15.81
CA LEU A 30 -41.37 -0.09 15.43
C LEU A 30 -42.52 -1.10 15.47
N VAL A 31 -42.28 -2.34 15.01
CA VAL A 31 -43.27 -3.42 15.08
C VAL A 31 -43.62 -3.75 16.53
N LEU A 32 -42.62 -3.96 17.40
CA LEU A 32 -42.85 -4.25 18.82
C LEU A 32 -43.57 -3.11 19.54
N CYS A 33 -43.19 -1.85 19.29
CA CYS A 33 -43.89 -0.69 19.83
C CYS A 33 -45.34 -0.61 19.35
N SER A 34 -45.60 -0.93 18.07
CA SER A 34 -46.97 -0.94 17.53
C SER A 34 -47.84 -2.04 18.16
N VAL A 35 -47.31 -3.24 18.31
CA VAL A 35 -48.01 -4.36 18.96
C VAL A 35 -48.26 -4.06 20.43
N GLY A 36 -47.28 -3.48 21.14
CA GLY A 36 -47.43 -3.04 22.52
C GLY A 36 -48.50 -1.96 22.68
N ALA A 37 -48.51 -0.96 21.80
CA ALA A 37 -49.49 0.12 21.81
C ALA A 37 -50.92 -0.38 21.55
N ILE A 38 -51.08 -1.27 20.56
CA ILE A 38 -52.36 -1.92 20.26
C ILE A 38 -52.80 -2.81 21.42
N GLY A 39 -51.88 -3.58 22.00
CA GLY A 39 -52.14 -4.41 23.17
C GLY A 39 -52.62 -3.60 24.37
N CYS A 40 -51.96 -2.47 24.64
CA CYS A 40 -52.37 -1.53 25.68
C CYS A 40 -53.78 -0.96 25.40
N ALA A 41 -54.03 -0.47 24.18
CA ALA A 41 -55.34 0.07 23.81
C ALA A 41 -56.47 -0.98 23.86
N MET A 42 -56.20 -2.22 23.44
CA MET A 42 -57.15 -3.33 23.49
C MET A 42 -57.43 -3.80 24.92
N TRP A 43 -56.39 -3.97 25.73
CA TRP A 43 -56.50 -4.33 27.15
C TRP A 43 -57.35 -3.31 27.90
N LEU A 44 -57.06 -2.04 27.64
CA LEU A 44 -57.71 -0.92 28.29
C LEU A 44 -59.18 -0.76 27.84
N ARG A 45 -59.50 -1.14 26.59
CA ARG A 45 -60.89 -1.23 26.09
C ARG A 45 -61.69 -2.38 26.71
N SER A 46 -61.03 -3.41 27.24
CA SER A 46 -61.71 -4.59 27.81
C SER A 46 -62.36 -4.32 29.17
N TYR A 47 -62.02 -3.22 29.85
CA TYR A 47 -62.62 -2.86 31.14
C TYR A 47 -63.94 -2.12 30.94
N GLU A 48 -65.02 -2.70 31.47
CA GLU A 48 -66.38 -2.16 31.36
C GLU A 48 -66.61 -0.99 32.34
N ASN A 49 -66.01 -1.06 33.54
CA ASN A 49 -66.03 -0.01 34.55
C ASN A 49 -64.70 0.77 34.59
N ARG A 50 -64.77 2.04 34.21
CA ARG A 50 -63.60 2.94 34.11
C ARG A 50 -62.91 3.26 35.45
N ARG A 51 -63.55 2.94 36.57
CA ARG A 51 -63.03 3.14 37.94
C ARG A 51 -62.24 1.94 38.49
N GLU A 52 -62.21 0.80 37.79
CA GLU A 52 -61.50 -0.40 38.24
C GLU A 52 -59.99 -0.37 37.94
N VAL A 53 -59.53 0.58 37.13
CA VAL A 53 -58.11 0.77 36.81
C VAL A 53 -57.45 1.65 37.87
N ILE A 54 -57.14 1.05 39.02
CA ILE A 54 -56.65 1.73 40.25
C ILE A 54 -55.33 2.50 40.04
N PHE A 55 -54.55 2.15 39.02
CA PHE A 55 -53.17 2.63 38.81
C PHE A 55 -53.03 3.79 37.82
N ILE A 56 -54.12 4.32 37.25
CA ILE A 56 -54.06 5.49 36.36
C ILE A 56 -54.76 6.68 37.03
N PRO A 57 -54.01 7.73 37.47
CA PRO A 57 -54.60 8.89 38.11
C PRO A 57 -55.31 9.75 37.06
N TYR A 58 -56.63 9.57 36.92
CA TYR A 58 -57.45 10.45 36.09
C TYR A 58 -57.88 11.69 36.90
N GLU A 59 -57.27 12.85 36.63
CA GLU A 59 -57.66 14.12 37.26
C GLU A 59 -58.95 14.74 36.68
N GLN A 60 -59.47 14.25 35.55
CA GLN A 60 -60.71 14.77 34.94
C GLN A 60 -61.64 13.67 34.42
N GLU A 61 -62.87 13.65 34.94
CA GLU A 61 -63.88 12.59 34.81
C GLU A 61 -64.45 12.38 33.39
N ASN A 62 -64.03 13.15 32.38
CA ASN A 62 -64.77 13.24 31.10
C ASN A 62 -63.97 13.17 29.78
N ARG A 63 -62.67 12.84 29.79
CA ARG A 63 -61.84 12.77 28.57
C ARG A 63 -60.99 11.51 28.48
N TYR A 64 -61.60 10.35 28.67
CA TYR A 64 -60.92 9.08 28.51
C TYR A 64 -61.09 8.51 27.09
N ILE A 65 -60.01 8.50 26.32
CA ILE A 65 -59.97 7.94 24.96
C ILE A 65 -58.87 6.86 24.92
N PRO A 66 -59.21 5.56 24.87
CA PRO A 66 -58.22 4.46 24.84
C PRO A 66 -57.19 4.58 23.70
N ALA A 67 -57.57 5.24 22.60
CA ALA A 67 -56.66 5.52 21.48
C ALA A 67 -55.55 6.52 21.84
N VAL A 68 -55.83 7.50 22.71
CA VAL A 68 -54.84 8.48 23.19
C VAL A 68 -53.85 7.80 24.13
N GLU A 69 -54.32 6.94 25.02
CA GLU A 69 -53.47 6.13 25.90
C GLU A 69 -52.58 5.17 25.09
N GLY A 70 -53.13 4.49 24.08
CA GLY A 70 -52.33 3.67 23.15
C GLY A 70 -51.28 4.48 22.39
N PHE A 71 -51.60 5.71 21.99
CA PHE A 71 -50.66 6.62 21.33
C PHE A 71 -49.53 7.06 22.27
N ILE A 72 -49.84 7.40 23.52
CA ILE A 72 -48.82 7.71 24.55
C ILE A 72 -47.96 6.47 24.81
N ALA A 73 -48.58 5.30 24.98
CA ALA A 73 -47.90 4.03 25.20
C ALA A 73 -46.93 3.67 24.05
N PHE A 74 -47.27 3.98 22.79
CA PHE A 74 -46.35 3.80 21.67
C PHE A 74 -45.02 4.53 21.87
N TRP A 75 -45.07 5.83 22.22
CA TRP A 75 -43.87 6.63 22.48
C TRP A 75 -43.15 6.18 23.75
N THR A 76 -43.87 5.79 24.80
CA THR A 76 -43.28 5.22 26.01
C THR A 76 -42.53 3.93 25.70
N TYR A 77 -43.08 3.04 24.87
CA TYR A 77 -42.40 1.81 24.46
C TYR A 77 -41.17 2.07 23.60
N ILE A 78 -41.14 3.12 22.77
CA ILE A 78 -39.91 3.52 22.06
C ILE A 78 -38.79 3.83 23.05
N ILE A 79 -39.08 4.61 24.09
CA ILE A 79 -38.09 4.98 25.12
C ILE A 79 -37.62 3.75 25.90
N ILE A 80 -38.54 2.86 26.29
CA ILE A 80 -38.21 1.65 27.04
C ILE A 80 -37.38 0.68 26.19
N LEU A 81 -37.75 0.50 24.92
CA LEU A 81 -37.12 -0.47 24.02
C LEU A 81 -35.93 0.12 23.24
N GLN A 82 -35.51 1.36 23.51
CA GLN A 82 -34.37 2.01 22.82
C GLN A 82 -33.06 1.21 22.93
N VAL A 83 -32.93 0.36 23.97
CA VAL A 83 -31.80 -0.55 24.18
C VAL A 83 -31.64 -1.59 23.06
N MET A 84 -32.68 -1.84 22.25
CA MET A 84 -32.58 -2.71 21.08
C MET A 84 -31.66 -2.14 19.99
N ILE A 85 -31.43 -0.82 19.94
CA ILE A 85 -30.46 -0.23 19.03
C ILE A 85 -29.09 -0.26 19.73
N PRO A 86 -28.13 -1.09 19.27
CA PRO A 86 -26.88 -1.28 19.97
C PRO A 86 -25.91 -0.12 19.67
N LEU A 87 -26.16 1.04 20.27
CA LEU A 87 -25.31 2.23 20.12
C LEU A 87 -23.87 1.97 20.62
N SER A 88 -23.74 1.18 21.69
CA SER A 88 -22.44 0.79 22.23
C SER A 88 -21.64 -0.07 21.26
N LEU A 89 -22.28 -0.96 20.50
CA LEU A 89 -21.61 -1.81 19.51
C LEU A 89 -20.91 -0.97 18.44
N TYR A 90 -21.58 0.07 17.93
CA TYR A 90 -21.01 0.97 16.93
C TYR A 90 -19.74 1.65 17.46
N VAL A 91 -19.82 2.24 18.65
CA VAL A 91 -18.68 2.93 19.28
C VAL A 91 -17.55 1.97 19.58
N SER A 92 -17.86 0.77 20.09
CA SER A 92 -16.86 -0.26 20.37
C SER A 92 -16.10 -0.69 19.11
N ILE A 93 -16.80 -0.87 17.99
CA ILE A 93 -16.15 -1.23 16.71
C ILE A 93 -15.21 -0.11 16.25
N GLU A 94 -15.61 1.15 16.34
CA GLU A 94 -14.75 2.28 15.98
C GLU A 94 -13.50 2.37 16.87
N ILE A 95 -13.63 2.13 18.18
CA ILE A 95 -12.47 2.05 19.10
C ILE A 95 -11.55 0.89 18.72
N ILE A 96 -12.10 -0.27 18.38
CA ILE A 96 -11.31 -1.44 17.94
C ILE A 96 -10.52 -1.11 16.67
N LYS A 97 -11.14 -0.45 15.68
CA LYS A 97 -10.45 -0.02 14.45
C LYS A 97 -9.30 0.94 14.76
N LEU A 98 -9.51 1.91 15.64
CA LEU A 98 -8.45 2.82 16.08
C LEU A 98 -7.29 2.07 16.75
N GLY A 99 -7.61 1.09 17.61
CA GLY A 99 -6.62 0.21 18.21
C GLY A 99 -5.83 -0.59 17.18
N GLN A 100 -6.50 -1.19 16.18
CA GLN A 100 -5.86 -1.92 15.09
C GLN A 100 -4.89 -1.03 14.30
N VAL A 101 -5.32 0.18 13.93
CA VAL A 101 -4.44 1.11 13.21
C VAL A 101 -3.25 1.54 14.04
N PHE A 102 -3.44 1.77 15.34
CA PHE A 102 -2.33 2.07 16.25
C PHE A 102 -1.30 0.93 16.29
N HIS A 103 -1.76 -0.32 16.39
CA HIS A 103 -0.87 -1.48 16.35
C HIS A 103 -0.11 -1.60 15.02
N ILE A 104 -0.79 -1.36 13.89
CA ILE A 104 -0.16 -1.39 12.56
C ILE A 104 0.90 -0.29 12.41
N HIS A 105 0.68 0.89 13.01
CA HIS A 105 1.61 2.01 12.95
C HIS A 105 2.88 1.80 13.80
N GLU A 106 2.73 1.16 14.96
CA GLU A 106 3.85 0.89 15.88
C GLU A 106 4.65 -0.38 15.53
N ASP A 107 4.27 -1.08 14.46
CA ASP A 107 4.96 -2.30 14.05
C ASP A 107 6.37 -2.01 13.51
N ILE A 108 7.38 -2.60 14.16
CA ILE A 108 8.80 -2.46 13.82
C ILE A 108 9.14 -3.26 12.55
N GLU A 109 8.41 -4.35 12.27
CA GLU A 109 8.64 -5.16 11.07
C GLU A 109 8.26 -4.42 9.78
N LEU A 110 7.36 -3.44 9.90
CA LEU A 110 6.90 -2.58 8.80
C LEU A 110 7.72 -1.28 8.65
N PHE A 111 8.85 -1.16 9.36
CA PHE A 111 9.74 0.00 9.28
C PHE A 111 10.79 -0.15 8.16
N ASP A 112 10.89 0.88 7.30
CA ASP A 112 11.95 0.95 6.30
C ASP A 112 13.17 1.74 6.79
N GLU A 113 14.25 1.01 7.08
CA GLU A 113 15.55 1.57 7.47
C GLU A 113 16.22 2.41 6.37
N ARG A 114 16.00 2.09 5.08
CA ARG A 114 16.65 2.81 3.97
C ARG A 114 16.09 4.22 3.84
N SER A 115 14.77 4.35 3.90
CA SER A 115 14.08 5.65 3.85
C SER A 115 13.92 6.30 5.23
N ASN A 116 14.23 5.59 6.31
CA ASN A 116 13.96 5.98 7.70
C ASN A 116 12.48 6.37 7.92
N ARG A 117 11.55 5.54 7.40
CA ARG A 117 10.11 5.80 7.44
C ARG A 117 9.35 4.64 8.04
N ARG A 118 8.40 4.98 8.92
CA ARG A 118 7.40 4.06 9.45
C ARG A 118 6.23 3.93 8.48
N LEU A 119 5.45 2.87 8.63
CA LEU A 119 4.23 2.68 7.87
C LEU A 119 3.17 3.69 8.31
N GLU A 120 2.64 4.45 7.34
CA GLU A 120 1.62 5.47 7.58
C GLU A 120 0.24 5.00 7.12
N CYS A 121 -0.67 4.82 8.08
CA CYS A 121 -2.07 4.49 7.81
C CYS A 121 -2.87 5.76 7.48
N ARG A 122 -3.16 5.99 6.19
CA ARG A 122 -3.94 7.16 5.74
C ARG A 122 -5.46 7.01 5.86
N ALA A 123 -5.95 5.78 6.01
CA ALA A 123 -7.37 5.48 6.12
C ALA A 123 -7.62 4.64 7.38
N LEU A 124 -8.34 5.21 8.36
CA LEU A 124 -8.57 4.58 9.66
C LEU A 124 -9.79 3.66 9.71
N ASN A 125 -10.63 3.70 8.67
CA ASN A 125 -11.98 3.13 8.66
C ASN A 125 -12.11 1.80 7.90
N ILE A 126 -11.00 1.30 7.34
CA ILE A 126 -10.93 0.05 6.58
C ILE A 126 -9.79 -0.91 7.01
N PRO A 127 -9.24 -0.90 8.24
CA PRO A 127 -8.19 -1.85 8.61
C PRO A 127 -8.63 -3.31 8.45
N GLU A 128 -9.91 -3.61 8.66
CA GLU A 128 -10.48 -4.96 8.56
C GLU A 128 -10.57 -5.49 7.11
N GLU A 129 -10.63 -4.61 6.11
CA GLU A 129 -10.68 -5.02 4.70
C GLU A 129 -9.36 -5.64 4.25
N LEU A 130 -8.25 -5.34 4.95
CA LEU A 130 -6.93 -5.88 4.63
C LEU A 130 -6.91 -7.41 4.74
N GLY A 131 -7.67 -7.97 5.69
CA GLY A 131 -7.84 -9.42 5.85
C GLY A 131 -8.78 -10.08 4.83
N GLN A 132 -9.42 -9.29 3.95
CA GLN A 132 -10.39 -9.77 2.96
C GLN A 132 -9.92 -9.61 1.50
N VAL A 133 -8.67 -9.21 1.30
CA VAL A 133 -8.10 -8.99 -0.02
C VAL A 133 -7.93 -10.34 -0.74
N GLN A 134 -8.51 -10.47 -1.93
CA GLN A 134 -8.37 -11.67 -2.79
C GLN A 134 -7.46 -11.44 -3.99
N TYR A 135 -7.40 -10.20 -4.47
CA TYR A 135 -6.65 -9.82 -5.65
C TYR A 135 -5.73 -8.65 -5.30
N ILE A 136 -4.45 -8.81 -5.62
CA ILE A 136 -3.44 -7.77 -5.48
C ILE A 136 -3.04 -7.34 -6.90
N PHE A 137 -3.37 -6.10 -7.26
CA PHE A 137 -2.90 -5.49 -8.49
C PHE A 137 -1.60 -4.74 -8.18
N SER A 138 -0.48 -5.31 -8.61
CA SER A 138 0.84 -4.70 -8.42
C SER A 138 1.31 -4.06 -9.72
N ASP A 139 1.90 -2.86 -9.60
CA ASP A 139 2.65 -2.27 -10.70
C ASP A 139 4.02 -2.96 -10.84
N LYS A 140 4.54 -3.07 -12.05
CA LYS A 140 5.85 -3.68 -12.28
C LYS A 140 6.96 -2.74 -11.81
N THR A 141 6.95 -1.52 -12.32
CA THR A 141 8.07 -0.59 -12.16
C THR A 141 7.88 0.23 -10.88
N GLY A 142 8.90 0.26 -10.01
CA GLY A 142 8.84 0.99 -8.74
C GLY A 142 8.08 0.28 -7.62
N THR A 143 7.43 -0.87 -7.89
CA THR A 143 6.86 -1.75 -6.86
C THR A 143 7.50 -3.14 -6.88
N LEU A 144 7.39 -3.89 -7.98
CA LEU A 144 8.03 -5.21 -8.09
C LEU A 144 9.53 -5.11 -8.34
N THR A 145 9.96 -4.08 -9.08
CA THR A 145 11.38 -3.84 -9.38
C THR A 145 11.80 -2.47 -8.86
N GLU A 146 12.91 -2.42 -8.12
CA GLU A 146 13.61 -1.17 -7.86
C GLU A 146 14.12 -0.57 -9.17
N ASN A 147 14.15 0.76 -9.27
CA ASN A 147 14.69 1.46 -10.44
C ASN A 147 16.23 1.47 -10.38
N HIS A 148 16.82 0.28 -10.30
CA HIS A 148 18.25 0.05 -10.22
C HIS A 148 18.63 -1.08 -11.17
N MET A 149 19.26 -0.70 -12.29
CA MET A 149 19.62 -1.61 -13.37
C MET A 149 21.10 -1.99 -13.24
N VAL A 150 21.37 -3.26 -12.99
CA VAL A 150 22.74 -3.80 -12.89
C VAL A 150 23.06 -4.60 -14.14
N PHE A 151 24.20 -4.31 -14.76
CA PHE A 151 24.71 -5.12 -15.87
C PHE A 151 25.14 -6.49 -15.33
N ARG A 152 24.55 -7.59 -15.82
CA ARG A 152 24.83 -8.94 -15.29
C ARG A 152 25.62 -9.81 -16.26
N ARG A 153 25.36 -9.71 -17.55
CA ARG A 153 25.91 -10.63 -18.54
C ARG A 153 25.84 -9.99 -19.91
N CYS A 154 26.86 -10.19 -20.73
CA CYS A 154 26.78 -9.93 -22.16
C CYS A 154 27.44 -11.06 -22.94
N THR A 155 26.99 -11.25 -24.18
CA THR A 155 27.62 -12.21 -25.09
C THR A 155 28.15 -11.45 -26.29
N ILE A 156 29.47 -11.51 -26.51
CA ILE A 156 30.15 -10.82 -27.61
C ILE A 156 30.89 -11.87 -28.45
N GLY A 157 30.58 -11.94 -29.74
CA GLY A 157 31.29 -12.84 -30.66
C GLY A 157 31.18 -14.33 -30.31
N GLY A 158 30.09 -14.74 -29.68
CA GLY A 158 29.86 -16.13 -29.23
C GLY A 158 30.49 -16.47 -27.88
N ARG A 159 31.15 -15.51 -27.21
CA ARG A 159 31.67 -15.68 -25.86
C ARG A 159 30.81 -14.97 -24.84
N ASP A 160 30.60 -15.66 -23.73
CA ASP A 160 29.76 -15.19 -22.67
C ASP A 160 30.56 -14.57 -21.52
N TYR A 161 30.28 -13.31 -21.23
CA TYR A 161 30.91 -12.53 -20.18
C TYR A 161 29.91 -12.38 -19.02
N ASN A 162 29.86 -13.40 -18.17
CA ASN A 162 29.04 -13.39 -16.97
C ASN A 162 29.70 -12.58 -15.85
N HIS A 163 29.01 -11.56 -15.34
CA HIS A 163 29.48 -10.72 -14.24
C HIS A 163 28.94 -11.30 -12.94
N HIS A 164 29.78 -12.07 -12.25
CA HIS A 164 29.43 -12.64 -10.96
C HIS A 164 29.31 -11.53 -9.93
N HIS A 165 28.20 -11.52 -9.21
CA HIS A 165 28.07 -10.71 -8.01
C HIS A 165 28.92 -11.36 -6.93
N PRO A 166 29.78 -10.63 -6.21
CA PRO A 166 30.69 -11.22 -5.22
C PRO A 166 29.98 -11.94 -4.06
N SER A 167 28.66 -11.83 -3.91
CA SER A 167 27.89 -12.44 -2.82
C SER A 167 27.11 -13.71 -3.16
N VAL A 168 27.26 -14.30 -4.35
CA VAL A 168 26.61 -15.59 -4.64
C VAL A 168 27.64 -16.53 -5.26
N SER A 169 28.08 -17.52 -4.48
CA SER A 169 28.80 -18.66 -5.02
C SER A 169 27.81 -19.57 -5.76
N GLU A 170 28.23 -20.22 -6.85
CA GLU A 170 27.38 -21.10 -7.69
C GLU A 170 26.65 -22.22 -6.90
N ALA A 171 27.06 -22.49 -5.66
CA ALA A 171 26.40 -23.43 -4.75
C ALA A 171 25.10 -22.90 -4.10
N GLU A 172 24.87 -21.59 -4.05
CA GLU A 172 23.73 -20.97 -3.34
C GLU A 172 22.56 -20.56 -4.27
N GLU A 173 22.74 -20.61 -5.59
CA GLU A 173 21.71 -20.21 -6.56
C GLU A 173 20.45 -21.11 -6.51
N ASN A 174 20.59 -22.36 -6.07
CA ASN A 174 19.46 -23.27 -5.90
C ASN A 174 18.72 -23.11 -4.55
N ASP A 175 19.39 -22.60 -3.50
CA ASP A 175 18.79 -22.50 -2.16
C ASP A 175 18.08 -21.15 -1.93
N ILE A 176 18.46 -20.11 -2.68
CA ILE A 176 17.81 -18.79 -2.65
C ILE A 176 16.40 -18.82 -3.30
N LYS A 177 16.14 -19.75 -4.23
CA LYS A 177 14.79 -19.93 -4.80
C LYS A 177 13.75 -20.40 -3.78
N ILE A 178 14.18 -20.96 -2.64
CA ILE A 178 13.28 -21.44 -1.59
C ILE A 178 13.19 -20.44 -0.42
N ARG A 179 14.25 -19.68 -0.13
CA ARG A 179 14.25 -18.70 0.98
C ARG A 179 13.59 -17.35 0.65
N SER A 180 13.34 -17.02 -0.62
CA SER A 180 12.72 -15.75 -0.99
C SER A 180 11.23 -15.61 -0.63
N TYR A 181 10.58 -16.68 -0.13
CA TYR A 181 9.25 -16.62 0.48
C TYR A 181 9.28 -16.50 2.01
N GLY A 182 10.47 -16.51 2.63
CA GLY A 182 10.65 -16.32 4.06
C GLY A 182 11.18 -14.93 4.36
N PHE A 183 10.50 -14.22 5.25
CA PHE A 183 10.92 -12.96 5.87
C PHE A 183 12.33 -13.10 6.47
N GLY A 184 13.39 -12.73 5.73
CA GLY A 184 14.75 -12.96 6.21
C GLY A 184 15.87 -12.43 5.30
N ALA A 185 16.65 -11.51 5.88
CA ALA A 185 17.97 -11.00 5.47
C ALA A 185 18.03 -10.10 4.22
N LYS A 186 18.17 -8.79 4.45
CA LYS A 186 18.55 -7.80 3.43
C LYS A 186 20.03 -7.98 3.05
N PRO A 187 20.39 -7.88 1.76
CA PRO A 187 21.79 -7.81 1.33
C PRO A 187 22.51 -6.58 1.93
N SER A 188 23.80 -6.75 2.24
CA SER A 188 24.63 -5.76 2.95
C SER A 188 25.01 -4.55 2.07
N LYS A 189 25.37 -3.44 2.72
CA LYS A 189 25.71 -2.15 2.09
C LYS A 189 26.89 -2.18 1.11
N ASP A 190 27.71 -3.24 1.14
CA ASP A 190 28.92 -3.39 0.31
C ASP A 190 28.66 -4.06 -1.05
N ASP A 191 27.41 -4.45 -1.34
CA ASP A 191 26.99 -5.03 -2.64
C ASP A 191 27.03 -4.04 -3.83
N THR A 192 27.52 -2.82 -3.60
CA THR A 192 27.61 -1.77 -4.63
C THR A 192 28.87 -1.84 -5.50
N VAL A 193 29.84 -2.71 -5.17
CA VAL A 193 31.04 -2.87 -5.98
C VAL A 193 30.75 -3.82 -7.13
N PHE A 194 30.37 -3.24 -8.27
CA PHE A 194 30.28 -3.95 -9.53
C PHE A 194 31.68 -4.45 -9.95
N THR A 195 31.94 -5.74 -9.78
CA THR A 195 33.17 -6.38 -10.24
C THR A 195 33.00 -6.78 -11.70
N LEU A 196 33.75 -6.12 -12.60
CA LEU A 196 33.76 -6.49 -14.01
C LEU A 196 34.29 -7.92 -14.18
N ASN A 197 33.73 -8.70 -15.11
CA ASN A 197 34.26 -10.03 -15.41
C ASN A 197 35.76 -9.88 -15.78
N PRO A 198 36.68 -10.62 -15.14
CA PRO A 198 38.12 -10.47 -15.37
C PRO A 198 38.55 -10.66 -16.83
N GLN A 199 37.83 -11.49 -17.60
CA GLN A 199 38.09 -11.69 -19.02
C GLN A 199 37.67 -10.46 -19.83
N LEU A 200 36.49 -9.91 -19.58
CA LEU A 200 36.04 -8.69 -20.25
C LEU A 200 36.93 -7.50 -19.86
N GLN A 201 37.35 -7.43 -18.59
CA GLN A 201 38.28 -6.41 -18.11
C GLN A 201 39.62 -6.46 -18.82
N ARG A 202 40.17 -7.66 -19.02
CA ARG A 202 41.41 -7.86 -19.78
C ARG A 202 41.25 -7.40 -21.23
N GLU A 203 40.18 -7.82 -21.91
CA GLU A 203 39.92 -7.41 -23.30
C GLU A 203 39.76 -5.90 -23.45
N LEU A 204 39.04 -5.25 -22.53
CA LEU A 204 38.92 -3.79 -22.51
C LEU A 204 40.26 -3.09 -22.25
N SER A 205 41.07 -3.61 -21.32
CA SER A 205 42.38 -3.03 -21.01
C SER A 205 43.39 -3.20 -22.16
N ASN A 206 43.35 -4.33 -22.87
CA ASN A 206 44.16 -4.58 -24.05
C ASN A 206 43.79 -3.61 -25.17
N MET A 207 42.48 -3.42 -25.40
CA MET A 207 41.97 -2.44 -26.35
C MET A 207 42.43 -1.02 -26.00
N GLU A 208 42.30 -0.62 -24.74
CA GLU A 208 42.70 0.73 -24.28
C GLU A 208 44.20 0.98 -24.45
N TYR A 209 45.05 0.02 -24.07
CA TYR A 209 46.50 0.11 -24.26
C TYR A 209 46.86 0.29 -25.73
N GLN A 210 46.23 -0.48 -26.61
CA GLN A 210 46.49 -0.44 -28.05
C GLN A 210 46.04 0.89 -28.69
N LEU A 211 44.87 1.41 -28.30
CA LEU A 211 44.38 2.72 -28.76
C LEU A 211 45.26 3.89 -28.29
N ARG A 212 45.89 3.80 -27.11
CA ARG A 212 46.82 4.84 -26.61
C ARG A 212 48.18 4.83 -27.33
N MET A 213 48.57 3.71 -27.91
CA MET A 213 49.81 3.56 -28.70
C MET A 213 49.65 4.00 -30.16
N ASP A 214 48.45 4.44 -30.57
CA ASP A 214 48.09 4.92 -31.92
C ASP A 214 48.76 6.25 -32.34
N GLY A 215 49.63 6.82 -31.50
CA GLY A 215 50.39 8.04 -31.81
C GLY A 215 51.49 7.88 -32.89
N GLY A 216 51.62 6.72 -33.55
CA GLY A 216 52.78 6.42 -34.39
C GLY A 216 52.54 5.41 -35.51
N GLY A 217 51.58 5.65 -36.42
CA GLY A 217 51.64 5.23 -37.83
C GLY A 217 51.79 3.73 -38.18
N GLN A 218 51.68 2.81 -37.23
CA GLN A 218 51.85 1.38 -37.44
C GLN A 218 50.50 0.66 -37.39
N GLN A 219 50.20 -0.18 -38.39
CA GLN A 219 48.94 -0.94 -38.47
C GLN A 219 48.73 -1.79 -37.21
N LEU A 220 47.69 -1.46 -36.44
CA LEU A 220 47.30 -2.22 -35.26
C LEU A 220 46.83 -3.64 -35.63
N PHE A 221 47.46 -4.65 -35.03
CA PHE A 221 46.87 -5.97 -34.89
C PHE A 221 46.19 -6.08 -33.51
N LEU A 222 44.93 -5.64 -33.41
CA LEU A 222 44.10 -6.05 -32.27
C LEU A 222 43.92 -7.58 -32.32
N SER A 223 43.79 -8.21 -31.15
CA SER A 223 43.30 -9.58 -31.12
C SER A 223 41.90 -9.63 -31.77
N PRO A 224 41.54 -10.71 -32.47
CA PRO A 224 40.22 -10.83 -33.10
C PRO A 224 39.07 -10.74 -32.06
N GLU A 225 39.37 -10.97 -30.79
CA GLU A 225 38.41 -10.88 -29.69
C GLU A 225 38.23 -9.42 -29.24
N SER A 226 39.34 -8.71 -29.06
CA SER A 226 39.33 -7.30 -28.70
C SER A 226 38.66 -6.46 -29.80
N GLN A 227 38.83 -6.82 -31.09
CA GLN A 227 38.12 -6.19 -32.21
C GLN A 227 36.60 -6.34 -32.08
N ARG A 228 36.12 -7.56 -31.77
CA ARG A 228 34.68 -7.82 -31.60
C ARG A 228 34.09 -7.06 -30.42
N VAL A 229 34.84 -6.93 -29.32
CA VAL A 229 34.43 -6.12 -28.16
C VAL A 229 34.35 -4.64 -28.54
N GLN A 230 35.31 -4.13 -29.30
CA GLN A 230 35.32 -2.74 -29.78
C GLN A 230 34.12 -2.46 -30.69
N GLU A 231 33.89 -3.32 -31.69
CA GLU A 231 32.75 -3.21 -32.61
C GLU A 231 31.40 -3.26 -31.86
N PHE A 232 31.27 -4.14 -30.86
CA PHE A 232 30.07 -4.24 -30.04
C PHE A 232 29.75 -2.94 -29.30
N PHE A 233 30.73 -2.35 -28.60
CA PHE A 233 30.52 -1.10 -27.88
C PHE A 233 30.35 0.12 -28.82
N LEU A 234 31.04 0.13 -29.96
CA LEU A 234 30.85 1.15 -31.00
C LEU A 234 29.43 1.10 -31.59
N LEU A 235 28.91 -0.10 -31.84
CA LEU A 235 27.54 -0.30 -32.30
C LEU A 235 26.53 0.19 -31.24
N MET A 236 26.76 -0.14 -29.96
CA MET A 236 25.91 0.31 -28.85
C MET A 236 25.89 1.84 -28.70
N ALA A 237 27.02 2.49 -28.92
CA ALA A 237 27.15 3.94 -28.88
C ALA A 237 26.47 4.62 -30.08
N THR A 238 26.67 4.09 -31.29
CA THR A 238 26.07 4.65 -32.52
C THR A 238 24.56 4.47 -32.60
N CYS A 239 24.01 3.41 -32.00
CA CYS A 239 22.56 3.16 -31.99
C CYS A 239 21.78 3.97 -30.92
N ASN A 240 22.41 4.88 -30.18
CA ASN A 240 21.81 5.61 -29.04
C ASN A 240 21.16 4.70 -27.97
N THR A 241 21.53 3.43 -27.94
CA THR A 241 21.05 2.44 -26.98
C THR A 241 21.67 2.62 -25.60
N VAL A 242 22.81 3.30 -25.52
CA VAL A 242 23.53 3.53 -24.27
C VAL A 242 23.90 5.00 -24.15
N ILE A 243 23.59 5.58 -22.99
CA ILE A 243 24.05 6.91 -22.61
C ILE A 243 25.42 6.75 -21.97
N VAL A 244 26.45 7.31 -22.58
CA VAL A 244 27.80 7.35 -22.01
C VAL A 244 27.87 8.54 -21.06
N SER A 245 28.05 8.27 -19.78
CA SER A 245 28.28 9.32 -18.77
C SER A 245 29.62 9.10 -18.09
N LYS A 246 30.38 10.21 -17.91
CA LYS A 246 31.65 10.21 -17.16
C LYS A 246 31.44 9.88 -15.68
N TYR A 247 30.24 10.11 -15.17
CA TYR A 247 29.85 9.83 -13.79
C TYR A 247 28.61 8.92 -13.76
N PRO A 248 28.53 7.94 -12.85
CA PRO A 248 27.33 7.13 -12.73
C PRO A 248 26.12 8.04 -12.45
N HIS A 249 25.07 7.91 -13.26
CA HIS A 249 23.83 8.65 -13.06
C HIS A 249 23.25 8.29 -11.69
N LYS A 250 23.06 9.28 -10.82
CA LYS A 250 22.34 9.13 -9.56
C LYS A 250 20.99 9.81 -9.71
N ASP A 251 19.92 9.03 -9.62
CA ASP A 251 18.58 9.59 -9.50
C ASP A 251 18.44 10.24 -8.12
N LEU A 252 18.17 11.55 -8.10
CA LEU A 252 17.98 12.34 -6.88
C LEU A 252 16.49 12.49 -6.54
N MET A 253 15.57 11.86 -7.26
CA MET A 253 14.16 11.88 -6.89
C MET A 253 13.87 11.00 -5.68
N ASN A 254 13.05 11.52 -4.76
CA ASN A 254 12.44 10.72 -3.71
C ASN A 254 11.30 9.86 -4.28
N SER A 255 10.75 8.96 -3.45
CA SER A 255 9.61 8.08 -3.78
C SER A 255 8.31 8.82 -4.16
N SER A 256 8.28 10.15 -4.01
CA SER A 256 7.17 11.02 -4.42
C SER A 256 7.45 11.78 -5.72
N GLY A 257 8.59 11.52 -6.38
CA GLY A 257 8.99 12.20 -7.63
C GLY A 257 9.50 13.62 -7.42
N LEU A 258 9.93 13.99 -6.21
CA LEU A 258 10.52 15.30 -5.90
C LEU A 258 12.03 15.16 -5.77
N TYR A 259 12.78 16.08 -6.37
CA TYR A 259 14.22 16.14 -6.22
C TYR A 259 14.60 16.40 -4.76
N LEU A 260 15.41 15.51 -4.19
CA LEU A 260 16.09 15.74 -2.92
C LEU A 260 17.17 16.78 -3.17
N ASN A 261 16.84 18.04 -2.90
CA ASN A 261 17.82 19.10 -2.80
C ASN A 261 18.61 18.89 -1.51
N ASN A 262 19.57 17.95 -1.52
CA ASN A 262 20.57 17.90 -0.46
C ASN A 262 21.30 19.23 -0.54
N GLY A 263 21.15 20.08 0.49
CA GLY A 263 21.76 21.41 0.60
C GLY A 263 23.30 21.38 0.69
N GLY A 264 23.96 20.68 -0.22
CA GLY A 264 25.38 20.73 -0.48
C GLY A 264 25.62 21.63 -1.67
N THR A 265 26.22 22.79 -1.41
CA THR A 265 26.85 23.64 -2.40
C THR A 265 27.88 22.84 -3.20
N HIS A 266 27.50 22.32 -4.36
CA HIS A 266 28.46 22.07 -5.43
C HIS A 266 28.50 23.32 -6.31
N PRO A 267 29.69 23.90 -6.58
CA PRO A 267 29.78 25.05 -7.48
C PRO A 267 29.30 24.60 -8.85
N MET A 268 28.29 25.29 -9.39
CA MET A 268 27.98 25.21 -10.80
C MET A 268 29.27 25.50 -11.57
N SER A 269 29.75 24.53 -12.36
CA SER A 269 30.71 24.85 -13.41
C SER A 269 29.96 25.66 -14.48
N PRO A 270 30.43 26.86 -14.83
CA PRO A 270 29.78 27.69 -15.83
C PRO A 270 30.24 27.25 -17.21
N ASP A 271 29.67 26.18 -17.76
CA ASP A 271 29.76 25.76 -19.17
C ASP A 271 28.69 24.66 -19.31
N GLY A 272 27.67 24.70 -20.17
CA GLY A 272 27.48 25.38 -21.43
C GLY A 272 26.74 24.36 -22.31
N TYR A 273 25.41 24.27 -22.19
CA TYR A 273 24.59 23.45 -23.10
C TYR A 273 24.29 24.27 -24.37
N ARG A 274 25.07 24.01 -25.41
CA ARG A 274 24.56 23.86 -26.78
C ARG A 274 24.44 22.37 -27.06
#